data_AF-A4J5H7-F1
#
_entry.id   AF-A4J5H7-F1
#
_cell.length_a   1.000
_cell.length_b   1.000
_cell.length_c   1.000
_cell.angle_alpha   90.00
_cell.angle_beta   90.00
_cell.angle_gamma   90.00
#
_symmetry.space_group_name_H-M   'P 1'
#
loop_
_entity.id
_entity.type
_entity.pdbx_description
1 polymer ?
#
loop_
_entity_poly.entity_id
_entity_poly.type
_entity_poly.pdbx_seq_one_letter_code
_entity_poly.pdbx_strand_id
1 'polypeptide(L)'
;MDEKEQLYVNLMMDHLPEDCEVIALKKQGYLTENMQFTQKAHQYVEDFLASKKEAVFLAIIELGPEARKSSIMKYAGIKQMGVLADVVNRLVVEGKVKKENGKFYILA
;
A
#
# COMPACT_ATOMS: atom_id res chain seq x y z
N MET A 1 12.58 -9.89 4.22
CA MET A 1 11.48 -8.92 4.04
C MET A 1 10.45 -9.55 3.12
N ASP A 2 9.15 -9.23 3.21
CA ASP A 2 8.19 -9.75 2.21
C ASP A 2 8.56 -9.13 0.86
N GLU A 3 8.97 -9.95 -0.11
CA GLU A 3 9.46 -9.51 -1.42
C GLU A 3 8.39 -8.72 -2.19
N LYS A 4 7.11 -9.04 -1.97
CA LYS A 4 6.01 -8.31 -2.60
C LYS A 4 5.87 -6.91 -2.01
N GLU A 5 5.90 -6.81 -0.68
CA GLU A 5 5.85 -5.50 -0.04
C GLU A 5 7.08 -4.64 -0.39
N GLN A 6 8.26 -5.25 -0.53
CA GLN A 6 9.45 -4.52 -0.98
C GLN A 6 9.31 -4.01 -2.42
N LEU A 7 8.76 -4.82 -3.33
CA LEU A 7 8.52 -4.37 -4.71
C LEU A 7 7.52 -3.21 -4.74
N TYR A 8 6.46 -3.25 -3.94
CA TYR A 8 5.56 -2.12 -3.77
C TYR A 8 6.29 -0.85 -3.31
N VAL A 9 7.09 -0.96 -2.25
CA VAL A 9 7.89 0.17 -1.74
C VAL A 9 8.80 0.72 -2.82
N ASN A 10 9.51 -0.15 -3.53
CA ASN A 10 10.39 0.25 -4.62
C ASN A 10 9.64 0.97 -5.74
N LEU A 11 8.39 0.61 -6.02
CA LEU A 11 7.60 1.34 -7.02
C LEU A 11 7.17 2.71 -6.50
N MET A 12 6.83 2.83 -5.22
CA MET A 12 6.25 4.06 -4.65
C MET A 12 7.28 5.06 -4.10
N MET A 13 8.58 4.78 -4.23
CA MET A 13 9.65 5.66 -3.79
C MET A 13 10.11 6.61 -4.90
N ASP A 14 10.51 7.82 -4.50
CA ASP A 14 11.25 8.73 -5.37
C ASP A 14 12.67 8.20 -5.53
N HIS A 15 13.03 7.80 -6.75
CA HIS A 15 14.36 7.29 -7.08
C HIS A 15 15.07 8.20 -8.07
N LEU A 16 16.40 8.14 -8.05
CA LEU A 16 17.23 8.66 -9.12
C LEU A 16 17.34 7.63 -10.25
N PRO A 17 17.47 8.05 -11.53
CA PRO A 17 17.53 7.12 -12.66
C PRO A 17 18.65 6.08 -12.60
N GLU A 18 19.71 6.37 -11.85
CA GLU A 18 20.92 5.55 -11.72
C GLU A 18 20.86 4.55 -10.56
N ASP A 19 19.82 4.61 -9.73
CA ASP A 19 19.66 3.71 -8.58
C ASP A 19 19.54 2.26 -9.05
N CYS A 20 20.21 1.35 -8.34
CA CYS A 20 20.20 -0.09 -8.64
C CYS A 20 18.78 -0.65 -8.72
N GLU A 21 17.88 -0.14 -7.86
CA GLU A 21 16.48 -0.47 -7.78
C GLU A 21 15.74 -0.05 -9.05
N VAL A 22 15.98 1.15 -9.58
CA VAL A 22 15.36 1.63 -10.83
C VAL A 22 15.82 0.81 -12.02
N ILE A 23 17.11 0.51 -12.10
CA ILE A 23 17.67 -0.35 -13.15
C ILE A 23 17.00 -1.73 -13.09
N ALA A 24 16.83 -2.28 -11.89
CA ALA A 24 16.14 -3.57 -11.71
C ALA A 24 14.66 -3.49 -12.11
N LEU A 25 13.94 -2.43 -11.74
CA LEU A 25 12.54 -2.23 -12.10
C LEU A 25 12.34 -2.06 -13.62
N LYS A 26 13.25 -1.35 -14.30
CA LYS A 26 13.27 -1.25 -15.78
C LYS A 26 13.50 -2.62 -16.42
N LYS A 27 14.53 -3.36 -15.99
CA LYS A 27 14.82 -4.72 -16.48
C LYS A 27 13.66 -5.69 -16.28
N GLN A 28 12.92 -5.53 -15.19
CA GLN A 28 11.73 -6.33 -14.90
C GLN A 28 10.46 -5.83 -15.61
N GLY A 29 10.52 -4.73 -16.35
CA GLY A 29 9.41 -4.18 -17.14
C GLY A 29 8.36 -3.45 -16.31
N TYR A 30 8.68 -3.01 -15.10
CA TYR A 30 7.81 -2.19 -14.27
C TYR A 30 7.92 -0.69 -14.59
N LEU A 31 9.10 -0.25 -15.02
CA LEU A 31 9.36 1.12 -15.45
C LEU A 31 9.79 1.15 -16.92
N THR A 32 9.40 2.20 -17.62
CA THR A 32 9.97 2.55 -18.93
C THR A 32 11.34 3.20 -18.76
N GLU A 33 12.06 3.39 -19.87
CA GLU A 33 13.35 4.09 -19.83
C GLU A 33 13.27 5.52 -19.30
N ASN A 34 12.12 6.18 -19.50
CA ASN A 34 11.82 7.52 -19.00
C ASN A 34 11.23 7.52 -17.58
N MET A 35 11.36 6.41 -16.84
CA MET A 35 10.84 6.22 -15.48
C MET A 35 9.32 6.34 -15.32
N GLN A 36 8.57 6.18 -16.41
CA GLN A 36 7.10 6.09 -16.34
C GLN A 36 6.68 4.67 -15.97
N PHE A 37 5.64 4.52 -15.16
CA PHE A 37 5.07 3.23 -14.81
C PHE A 37 4.48 2.55 -16.04
N THR A 38 4.76 1.26 -16.19
CA THR A 38 4.12 0.45 -17.22
C THR A 38 2.77 -0.07 -16.72
N GLN A 39 1.96 -0.62 -17.63
CA GLN A 39 0.73 -1.33 -17.26
C GLN A 39 1.00 -2.46 -16.24
N LYS A 40 2.16 -3.12 -16.33
CA LYS A 40 2.57 -4.15 -15.38
C LYS A 40 2.75 -3.60 -13.96
N ALA A 41 3.35 -2.41 -13.82
CA ALA A 41 3.47 -1.74 -12.52
C ALA A 41 2.11 -1.33 -11.96
N HIS A 42 1.26 -0.73 -12.78
CA HIS A 42 -0.09 -0.37 -12.36
C HIS A 42 -0.88 -1.58 -11.89
N GLN A 43 -0.88 -2.67 -12.66
CA GLN A 43 -1.60 -3.88 -12.28
C GLN A 43 -1.04 -4.51 -11.01
N TYR A 44 0.29 -4.55 -10.87
CA TYR A 44 0.93 -5.03 -9.65
C TYR A 44 0.51 -4.23 -8.41
N VAL A 45 0.54 -2.90 -8.50
CA VAL A 45 0.15 -1.99 -7.41
C VAL A 45 -1.33 -2.18 -7.04
N GLU A 46 -2.20 -2.28 -8.05
CA GLU A 46 -3.63 -2.56 -7.87
C GLU A 46 -3.86 -3.89 -7.14
N ASP A 47 -3.30 -4.97 -7.65
CA ASP A 47 -3.48 -6.32 -7.12
C ASP A 47 -2.89 -6.46 -5.71
N PHE A 48 -1.70 -5.88 -5.48
CA PHE A 48 -1.06 -5.89 -4.18
C PHE A 48 -1.91 -5.18 -3.13
N LEU A 49 -2.36 -3.95 -3.41
CA LEU A 49 -3.20 -3.20 -2.47
C LEU A 49 -4.55 -3.87 -2.25
N ALA A 50 -5.17 -4.41 -3.31
CA ALA A 50 -6.40 -5.19 -3.21
C ALA A 50 -6.25 -6.39 -2.26
N SER A 51 -5.12 -7.10 -2.35
CA SER A 51 -4.83 -8.27 -1.50
C SER A 51 -4.69 -7.94 0.00
N LYS A 52 -4.41 -6.68 0.35
CA LYS A 52 -4.24 -6.23 1.74
C LYS A 52 -5.52 -5.64 2.33
N LYS A 53 -6.54 -5.31 1.51
CA LYS A 53 -7.76 -4.62 1.95
C LYS A 53 -8.49 -5.35 3.06
N GLU A 54 -8.74 -6.64 2.89
CA GLU A 54 -9.52 -7.44 3.84
C GLU A 54 -8.87 -7.46 5.22
N ALA A 55 -7.56 -7.74 5.27
CA ALA A 55 -6.80 -7.76 6.53
C ALA A 55 -6.80 -6.39 7.23
N VAL A 56 -6.67 -5.28 6.49
CA VAL A 56 -6.74 -3.92 7.05
C VAL A 56 -8.14 -3.59 7.54
N PHE A 57 -9.17 -3.95 6.76
CA PHE A 57 -10.55 -3.69 7.13
C PHE A 57 -10.93 -4.42 8.42
N LEU A 58 -10.59 -5.72 8.53
CA LEU A 58 -10.76 -6.51 9.75
C LEU A 58 -9.98 -5.90 10.92
N ALA A 59 -8.73 -5.47 10.72
CA ALA A 59 -7.94 -4.83 11.77
C ALA A 59 -8.62 -3.56 12.32
N ILE A 60 -9.25 -2.76 11.46
CA ILE A 60 -9.97 -1.54 11.87
C ILE A 60 -11.24 -1.90 12.65
N ILE A 61 -11.98 -2.93 12.21
CA ILE A 61 -13.18 -3.42 12.92
C ILE A 61 -12.81 -3.90 14.34
N GLU A 62 -11.81 -4.78 14.43
CA GLU A 62 -11.47 -5.48 15.68
C GLU A 62 -10.79 -4.56 16.70
N LEU A 63 -9.93 -3.65 16.25
CA LEU A 63 -9.17 -2.77 17.15
C LEU A 63 -9.90 -1.46 17.47
N GLY A 64 -10.85 -1.06 16.62
CA GLY A 64 -11.64 0.15 16.79
C GLY A 64 -10.88 1.47 16.54
N PRO A 65 -11.58 2.61 16.68
CA PRO A 65 -11.08 3.92 16.26
C PRO A 65 -9.94 4.49 17.12
N GLU A 66 -9.77 4.01 18.36
CA GLU A 66 -8.68 4.42 19.26
C GLU A 66 -7.37 3.66 19.00
N ALA A 67 -7.38 2.69 18.08
CA ALA A 67 -6.22 1.90 17.75
C ALA A 67 -5.08 2.76 17.16
N ARG A 68 -3.86 2.51 17.63
CA ARG A 68 -2.66 3.07 16.98
C ARG A 68 -2.49 2.44 15.60
N LYS A 69 -2.06 3.24 14.62
CA LYS A 69 -1.74 2.75 13.25
C LYS A 69 -0.77 1.58 13.26
N SER A 70 0.22 1.59 14.16
CA SER A 70 1.18 0.48 14.31
C SER A 70 0.51 -0.82 14.76
N SER A 71 -0.54 -0.76 15.59
CA SER A 71 -1.33 -1.93 15.98
C SER A 71 -2.13 -2.49 14.81
N ILE A 72 -2.74 -1.60 14.01
CA ILE A 72 -3.46 -1.97 12.78
C ILE A 72 -2.52 -2.65 11.78
N MET A 73 -1.34 -2.05 11.55
CA MET A 73 -0.31 -2.62 10.67
C MET A 73 0.14 -4.01 11.14
N LYS A 74 0.41 -4.16 12.43
CA LYS A 74 0.80 -5.44 13.03
C LYS A 74 -0.27 -6.50 12.83
N TYR A 75 -1.54 -6.15 13.04
CA TYR A 75 -2.67 -7.06 12.84
C TYR A 75 -2.81 -7.45 11.36
N ALA A 76 -2.74 -6.47 10.46
CA ALA A 76 -2.91 -6.67 9.02
C ALA A 76 -1.68 -7.29 8.32
N GLY A 77 -0.59 -7.57 9.05
CA GLY A 77 0.65 -8.09 8.47
C GLY A 77 1.33 -7.12 7.50
N ILE A 78 1.18 -5.81 7.74
CA ILE A 78 1.81 -4.74 6.96
C ILE A 78 3.01 -4.20 7.72
N LYS A 79 4.14 -4.00 7.03
CA LYS A 79 5.35 -3.43 7.63
C LYS A 79 5.51 -1.95 7.33
N GLN A 80 4.96 -1.49 6.22
CA GLN A 80 5.20 -0.14 5.69
C GLN A 80 3.97 0.75 5.85
N MET A 81 4.19 1.96 6.38
CA MET A 81 3.10 2.92 6.64
C MET A 81 2.40 3.37 5.35
N GLY A 82 3.15 3.49 4.24
CA GLY A 82 2.59 3.84 2.93
C GLY A 82 1.54 2.84 2.46
N VAL A 83 1.82 1.54 2.62
CA VAL A 83 0.86 0.47 2.27
C VAL A 83 -0.43 0.63 3.07
N LEU A 84 -0.35 0.88 4.38
CA LEU A 84 -1.55 1.13 5.19
C LEU A 84 -2.31 2.36 4.68
N ALA A 85 -1.62 3.46 4.40
CA ALA A 85 -2.24 4.69 3.94
C ALA A 85 -3.02 4.48 2.64
N ASP A 86 -2.41 3.81 1.66
CA ASP A 86 -3.02 3.59 0.34
C ASP A 86 -4.18 2.59 0.40
N VAL A 87 -4.04 1.52 1.19
CA VAL A 87 -5.15 0.57 1.44
C VAL A 87 -6.34 1.28 2.10
N VAL A 88 -6.09 2.10 3.14
CA VAL A 88 -7.15 2.85 3.81
C VAL A 88 -7.81 3.84 2.86
N ASN A 89 -7.04 4.57 2.06
CA ASN A 89 -7.60 5.51 1.08
C ASN A 89 -8.56 4.80 0.11
N ARG A 90 -8.22 3.58 -0.34
CA ARG A 90 -9.15 2.76 -1.16
C ARG A 90 -10.41 2.38 -0.40
N LEU A 91 -10.29 1.96 0.86
CA LEU A 91 -11.46 1.65 1.70
C LEU A 91 -12.35 2.88 1.95
N VAL A 92 -11.77 4.08 1.99
CA VAL A 92 -12.52 5.34 2.07
C VAL A 92 -13.25 5.62 0.75
N VAL A 93 -12.58 5.48 -0.39
CA VAL A 93 -13.19 5.65 -1.72
C VAL A 93 -14.31 4.63 -1.95
N GLU A 94 -14.16 3.40 -1.46
CA GLU A 94 -15.19 2.35 -1.48
C GLU A 94 -16.34 2.62 -0.48
N GLY A 95 -16.27 3.66 0.33
CA GLY A 95 -17.30 4.02 1.31
C GLY A 95 -17.39 3.09 2.52
N LYS A 96 -16.38 2.26 2.78
CA LYS A 96 -16.34 1.29 3.90
C LYS A 96 -15.73 1.87 5.17
N VAL A 97 -14.83 2.83 5.02
CA VAL A 97 -14.10 3.45 6.12
C VAL A 97 -14.20 4.97 6.00
N LYS A 98 -14.34 5.66 7.14
CA LYS A 98 -14.17 7.11 7.25
C LYS A 98 -12.88 7.39 8.01
N LYS A 99 -12.08 8.33 7.51
CA LYS A 99 -10.89 8.85 8.19
C LYS A 99 -11.21 10.22 8.78
N GLU A 100 -11.07 10.36 10.09
CA GLU A 100 -11.36 11.61 10.81
C GLU A 100 -10.38 11.80 11.96
N ASN A 101 -9.73 12.97 12.05
CA ASN A 101 -8.73 13.29 13.08
C ASN A 101 -7.63 12.22 13.27
N GLY A 102 -7.21 11.58 12.17
CA GLY A 102 -6.19 10.53 12.18
C GLY A 102 -6.67 9.15 12.64
N LYS A 103 -7.95 9.00 12.96
CA LYS A 103 -8.64 7.75 13.34
C LYS A 103 -9.43 7.17 12.17
N PHE A 104 -9.77 5.89 12.28
CA PHE A 104 -10.54 5.17 11.27
C PHE A 104 -11.85 4.66 11.86
N TYR A 105 -12.95 4.91 11.17
CA TYR A 105 -14.30 4.53 11.58
C TYR A 105 -14.92 3.67 10.48
N ILE A 106 -15.63 2.61 10.85
CA ILE A 106 -16.38 1.79 9.89
C ILE A 106 -17.66 2.54 9.50
N LEU A 107 -17.93 2.58 8.21
CA LEU A 107 -19.20 3.06 7.67
C LEU A 107 -20.07 1.83 7.40
N ALA A 108 -21.22 1.78 8.06
CA ALA A 108 -22.22 0.71 7.92
C ALA A 108 -23.12 0.96 6.70
#